data_AF-A0A9P6T5K2-F1
#
_entry.id   AF-A0A9P6T5K2-F1
#
_cell.length_a   1.000
_cell.length_b   1.000
_cell.length_c   1.000
_cell.angle_alpha   90.00
_cell.angle_beta   90.00
_cell.angle_gamma   90.00
#
_symmetry.space_group_name_H-M   'P 1'
#
loop_
_entity.id
_entity.type
_entity.pdbx_description
1 polymer ?
#
loop_
_entity_poly.entity_id
_entity_poly.type
_entity_poly.pdbx_seq_one_letter_code
_entity_poly.pdbx_strand_id
1 'polypeptide(L)'
;MVRYSADVKVQAITLLCEVAVKQHLQSTVNLQTITHWKQLYKSRLAVVKSADTYQKHGWPLDFTSEEHKFMADLIEADPTLYLDKICDSMYNDTGVFVSLSNIADNLKECLKLTWKKVQKVHPSQSPVKWAEYIDAIVDLQPEMLVFAGESFRLVSERLMH
;
A
#
# COMPACT_ATOMS: atom_id res chain seq x y z
N MET A 1 -8.37 18.61 3.84
CA MET A 1 -8.75 19.46 2.69
C MET A 1 -10.15 20.00 2.94
N VAL A 2 -10.31 21.32 3.14
CA VAL A 2 -11.63 21.93 3.40
C VAL A 2 -12.44 21.91 2.10
N ARG A 3 -13.63 21.31 2.12
CA ARG A 3 -14.51 21.21 0.95
C ARG A 3 -15.48 22.40 0.96
N TYR A 4 -15.41 23.25 -0.06
CA TYR A 4 -16.32 24.38 -0.23
C TYR A 4 -17.41 24.02 -1.25
N SER A 5 -18.66 24.36 -0.94
CA SER A 5 -19.79 24.11 -1.83
C SER A 5 -19.68 24.92 -3.13
N ALA A 6 -20.40 24.48 -4.15
CA ALA A 6 -20.49 25.17 -5.44
C ALA A 6 -20.91 26.64 -5.28
N ASP A 7 -21.90 26.91 -4.44
CA ASP A 7 -22.44 28.25 -4.21
C ASP A 7 -21.40 29.21 -3.63
N VAL A 8 -20.55 28.72 -2.71
CA VAL A 8 -19.45 29.50 -2.13
C VAL A 8 -18.45 29.91 -3.20
N LYS A 9 -18.15 29.02 -4.15
CA LYS A 9 -17.22 29.29 -5.26
C LYS A 9 -17.78 30.33 -6.22
N VAL A 10 -19.07 30.24 -6.53
CA VAL A 10 -19.76 31.22 -7.40
C VAL A 10 -19.75 32.59 -6.73
N GLN A 11 -20.17 32.70 -5.48
CA GLN A 11 -20.18 33.96 -4.75
C GLN A 11 -18.78 34.58 -4.65
N ALA A 12 -17.74 33.78 -4.39
CA ALA A 12 -16.36 34.26 -4.33
C ALA A 12 -15.86 34.85 -5.66
N ILE A 13 -16.31 34.32 -6.79
CA ILE A 13 -15.98 34.85 -8.12
C ILE A 13 -16.82 36.08 -8.45
N THR A 14 -18.13 36.01 -8.23
CA THR A 14 -19.07 37.10 -8.55
C THR A 14 -18.76 38.35 -7.74
N LEU A 15 -18.40 38.21 -6.47
CA LEU A 15 -18.15 39.36 -5.59
C LEU A 15 -16.87 40.12 -5.94
N LEU A 16 -15.95 39.54 -6.72
CA LEU A 16 -14.67 40.09 -7.25
C LEU A 16 -13.71 40.79 -6.25
N CYS A 17 -14.17 41.16 -5.05
CA CYS A 17 -13.53 42.04 -4.08
C CYS A 17 -13.43 41.32 -2.72
N GLU A 18 -12.21 41.23 -2.21
CA GLU A 18 -11.81 40.38 -1.08
C GLU A 18 -12.53 40.69 0.23
N VAL A 19 -12.89 41.96 0.43
CA VAL A 19 -13.58 42.45 1.64
C VAL A 19 -15.04 41.97 1.65
N ALA A 20 -15.70 42.01 0.50
CA ALA A 20 -17.09 41.59 0.36
C ALA A 20 -17.24 40.07 0.54
N VAL A 21 -16.27 39.28 0.03
CA VAL A 21 -16.27 37.80 0.17
C VAL A 21 -16.21 37.40 1.65
N LYS A 22 -15.36 38.03 2.47
CA LYS A 22 -15.24 37.69 3.91
C LYS A 22 -16.45 38.09 4.75
N GLN A 23 -17.13 39.17 4.39
CA GLN A 23 -18.35 39.59 5.09
C GLN A 23 -19.57 38.75 4.69
N HIS A 24 -19.63 38.31 3.44
CA HIS A 24 -20.78 37.59 2.90
C HIS A 24 -20.70 36.08 3.11
N LEU A 25 -19.49 35.51 3.02
CA LEU A 25 -19.23 34.13 3.40
C LEU A 25 -18.82 34.11 4.86
N GLN A 26 -19.70 33.60 5.72
CA GLN A 26 -19.42 33.29 7.14
C GLN A 26 -18.31 32.21 7.33
N SER A 27 -17.47 31.99 6.32
CA SER A 27 -16.39 31.02 6.27
C SER A 27 -15.10 31.71 5.82
N THR A 28 -14.01 31.43 6.53
CA THR A 28 -12.68 31.97 6.23
C THR A 28 -12.08 31.23 5.04
N VAL A 29 -12.45 31.62 3.82
CA VAL A 29 -11.84 31.07 2.60
C VAL A 29 -10.45 31.69 2.42
N ASN A 30 -9.43 30.84 2.21
CA ASN A 30 -8.07 31.30 1.97
C ASN A 30 -7.97 32.11 0.66
N LEU A 31 -7.28 33.25 0.68
CA LEU A 31 -7.04 34.14 -0.47
C LEU A 31 -6.38 33.43 -1.65
N GLN A 32 -5.48 32.48 -1.37
CA GLN A 32 -4.83 31.67 -2.42
C GLN A 32 -5.87 30.83 -3.17
N THR A 33 -6.86 30.30 -2.46
CA THR A 33 -7.96 29.52 -3.04
C THR A 33 -8.84 30.38 -3.95
N ILE A 34 -9.15 31.62 -3.55
CA ILE A 34 -9.92 32.57 -4.35
C ILE A 34 -9.14 32.96 -5.61
N THR A 35 -7.84 33.21 -5.49
CA THR A 35 -6.96 33.55 -6.61
C THR A 35 -6.91 32.41 -7.62
N HIS A 36 -6.77 31.18 -7.13
CA HIS A 36 -6.79 29.98 -7.96
C HIS A 36 -8.13 29.79 -8.67
N TRP A 37 -9.26 29.99 -7.99
CA TRP A 37 -10.59 29.93 -8.61
C TRP A 37 -10.78 31.00 -9.69
N LYS A 38 -10.30 32.24 -9.46
CA LYS A 38 -10.32 33.30 -10.48
C LYS A 38 -9.50 32.92 -11.73
N GLN A 39 -8.34 32.29 -11.56
CA GLN A 39 -7.52 31.80 -12.68
C GLN A 39 -8.21 30.68 -13.46
N LEU A 40 -8.84 29.73 -12.77
CA LEU A 40 -9.61 28.66 -13.41
C LEU A 40 -10.83 29.20 -14.16
N TYR A 41 -11.52 30.21 -13.62
CA TYR A 41 -12.63 30.88 -14.30
C TYR A 41 -12.17 31.53 -15.61
N LYS A 42 -11.10 32.33 -15.55
CA LYS A 42 -10.55 33.04 -16.72
C LYS A 42 -10.06 32.09 -17.81
N SER A 43 -9.49 30.94 -17.45
CA SER A 43 -8.89 30.02 -18.41
C SER A 43 -9.88 29.03 -19.02
N ARG A 44 -10.91 28.60 -18.28
CA ARG A 44 -11.76 27.47 -18.70
C ARG A 44 -13.27 27.67 -18.48
N LEU A 45 -13.70 28.82 -17.96
CA LEU A 45 -15.10 29.11 -17.56
C LEU A 45 -15.71 28.05 -16.61
N ALA A 46 -14.88 27.20 -16.01
CA ALA A 46 -15.31 25.99 -15.31
C ALA A 46 -14.81 26.01 -13.88
N VAL A 47 -15.46 26.81 -13.02
CA VAL A 47 -15.16 26.81 -11.57
C VAL A 47 -16.10 25.92 -10.77
N VAL A 48 -17.28 25.62 -11.32
CA VAL A 48 -18.34 24.92 -10.60
C VAL A 48 -18.39 23.46 -11.07
N LYS A 49 -17.38 22.68 -10.70
CA LYS A 49 -17.56 21.22 -10.61
C LYS A 49 -17.88 20.87 -9.15
N SER A 50 -18.97 20.12 -8.96
CA SER A 50 -19.34 19.52 -7.67
C SER A 50 -18.13 18.78 -7.08
N ALA A 51 -17.97 18.78 -5.76
CA ALA A 51 -16.90 18.03 -5.10
C ALA A 51 -16.90 16.54 -5.51
N ASP A 52 -18.07 16.02 -5.88
CA ASP A 52 -18.30 14.63 -6.28
C ASP A 52 -17.95 14.37 -7.76
N THR A 53 -17.80 15.42 -8.57
CA THR A 53 -17.42 15.31 -10.00
C THR A 53 -15.94 15.60 -10.26
N TYR A 54 -15.15 15.82 -9.20
CA TYR A 54 -13.70 15.70 -9.33
C TYR A 54 -13.39 14.23 -9.54
N GLN A 55 -12.94 13.89 -10.74
CA GLN A 55 -12.28 12.61 -10.98
C GLN A 55 -11.17 12.51 -9.95
N LYS A 56 -11.17 11.46 -9.12
CA LYS A 56 -10.05 11.14 -8.24
C LYS A 56 -8.86 10.82 -9.14
N HIS A 57 -8.15 11.84 -9.59
CA HIS A 57 -6.81 11.67 -10.10
C HIS A 57 -5.96 11.34 -8.88
N GLY A 58 -5.82 10.05 -8.60
CA GLY A 58 -4.59 9.57 -7.97
C GLY A 58 -3.44 10.02 -8.86
N TRP A 59 -2.30 10.33 -8.24
CA TRP A 59 -1.07 10.61 -8.97
C TRP A 59 -0.86 9.49 -10.01
N PRO A 60 -0.55 9.81 -11.29
CA PRO A 60 -0.24 8.77 -12.25
C PRO A 60 0.90 7.94 -11.69
N LEU A 61 0.69 6.65 -11.46
CA LEU A 61 1.75 5.68 -11.18
C LEU A 61 2.60 5.49 -12.46
N ASP A 62 3.14 6.60 -12.98
CA ASP A 62 3.96 6.68 -14.20
C ASP A 62 5.39 6.26 -13.87
N PHE A 63 5.53 5.02 -13.39
CA PHE A 63 6.81 4.35 -13.55
C PHE A 63 6.86 3.79 -14.96
N THR A 64 8.02 3.96 -15.59
CA THR A 64 8.35 3.38 -16.88
C THR A 64 8.36 1.85 -16.81
N SER A 65 8.28 1.21 -17.98
CA SER A 65 8.39 -0.26 -18.03
C SER A 65 9.76 -0.75 -17.57
N GLU A 66 10.84 0.02 -17.77
CA GLU A 66 12.15 -0.29 -17.21
C GLU A 66 12.14 -0.25 -15.67
N GLU A 67 11.52 0.76 -15.07
CA GLU A 67 11.43 0.90 -13.61
C GLU A 67 10.61 -0.22 -12.97
N HIS A 68 9.48 -0.62 -13.59
CA HIS A 68 8.72 -1.79 -13.12
C HIS A 68 9.55 -3.07 -13.19
N LYS A 69 10.32 -3.24 -14.27
CA LYS A 69 11.19 -4.41 -14.42
C LYS A 69 12.29 -4.43 -13.37
N PHE A 70 12.94 -3.29 -13.13
CA PHE A 70 13.95 -3.17 -12.07
C PHE A 70 13.35 -3.50 -10.70
N MET A 71 12.18 -2.98 -10.36
CA MET A 71 11.50 -3.29 -9.11
C MET A 71 11.15 -4.77 -8.99
N ALA A 72 10.73 -5.42 -10.09
CA ALA A 72 10.44 -6.85 -10.11
C ALA A 72 11.72 -7.68 -9.89
N ASP A 73 12.79 -7.37 -10.62
CA ASP A 73 14.09 -8.06 -10.50
C ASP A 73 14.66 -7.90 -9.08
N LEU A 74 14.52 -6.71 -8.47
CA LEU A 74 14.96 -6.43 -7.11
C LEU A 74 14.22 -7.29 -6.06
N ILE A 75 12.89 -7.45 -6.23
CA ILE A 75 12.06 -8.26 -5.32
C ILE A 75 12.28 -9.75 -5.54
N GLU A 76 12.53 -10.18 -6.77
CA GLU A 76 12.85 -11.57 -7.07
C GLU A 76 14.20 -11.98 -6.45
N ALA A 77 15.17 -11.06 -6.44
CA ALA A 77 16.46 -11.27 -5.78
C ALA A 77 16.34 -11.34 -4.25
N ASP A 78 15.55 -10.46 -3.62
CA ASP A 78 15.26 -10.50 -2.19
C ASP A 78 13.80 -10.11 -1.89
N PRO A 79 12.90 -11.09 -1.68
CA PRO A 79 11.49 -10.82 -1.41
C PRO A 79 11.24 -10.31 0.02
N THR A 80 12.27 -10.23 0.87
CA THR A 80 12.19 -9.73 2.24
C THR A 80 12.59 -8.27 2.37
N LEU A 81 12.93 -7.62 1.25
CA LEU A 81 13.29 -6.21 1.19
C LEU A 81 12.20 -5.31 1.78
N TYR A 82 12.65 -4.41 2.65
CA TYR A 82 11.81 -3.35 3.19
C TYR A 82 11.54 -2.27 2.13
N LEU A 83 10.39 -1.61 2.22
CA LEU A 83 9.97 -0.57 1.29
C LEU A 83 10.97 0.59 1.17
N ASP A 84 11.61 0.98 2.28
CA ASP A 84 12.63 2.03 2.30
C ASP A 84 13.88 1.64 1.49
N LYS A 85 14.26 0.36 1.53
CA LYS A 85 15.38 -0.15 0.71
C LYS A 85 15.04 -0.22 -0.77
N ILE A 86 13.79 -0.49 -1.10
CA ILE A 86 13.30 -0.41 -2.49
C ILE A 86 13.34 1.04 -2.96
N CYS A 87 12.88 2.01 -2.14
CA CYS A 87 12.99 3.44 -2.43
C CYS A 87 14.46 3.87 -2.64
N ASP A 88 15.37 3.48 -1.73
CA ASP A 88 16.79 3.81 -1.84
C ASP A 88 17.40 3.24 -3.13
N SER A 89 17.06 1.99 -3.46
CA SER A 89 17.57 1.31 -4.66
C SER A 89 17.06 1.96 -5.94
N MET A 90 15.77 2.34 -5.97
CA MET A 90 15.18 3.09 -7.08
C MET A 90 15.86 4.45 -7.26
N TYR A 91 16.10 5.18 -6.16
CA TYR A 91 16.80 6.46 -6.22
C TYR A 91 18.22 6.33 -6.75
N ASN A 92 18.96 5.30 -6.33
CA ASN A 92 20.33 5.07 -6.79
C ASN A 92 20.41 4.72 -8.27
N ASP A 93 19.39 4.06 -8.83
CA ASP A 93 19.34 3.65 -10.23
C ASP A 93 18.84 4.78 -11.15
N THR A 94 17.72 5.42 -10.80
CA THR A 94 17.04 6.40 -11.68
C THR A 94 17.29 7.85 -11.30
N GLY A 95 17.84 8.12 -10.11
CA GLY A 95 18.00 9.46 -9.55
C GLY A 95 16.68 10.10 -9.09
N VAL A 96 15.57 9.38 -9.17
CA VAL A 96 14.23 9.88 -8.83
C VAL A 96 13.83 9.42 -7.44
N PHE A 97 13.50 10.36 -6.56
CA PHE A 97 12.98 10.04 -5.24
C PHE A 97 11.50 9.66 -5.32
N VAL A 98 11.20 8.43 -4.93
CA VAL A 98 9.83 7.90 -4.89
C VAL A 98 9.41 7.73 -3.44
N SER A 99 8.20 8.18 -3.11
CA SER A 99 7.66 8.00 -1.76
C SER A 99 7.38 6.53 -1.44
N LEU A 100 7.49 6.15 -0.16
CA LEU A 100 7.12 4.80 0.31
C LEU A 100 5.71 4.39 -0.10
N SER A 101 4.76 5.33 -0.02
CA SER A 101 3.37 5.10 -0.41
C SER A 101 3.25 4.79 -1.90
N ASN A 102 3.98 5.52 -2.75
CA ASN A 102 3.96 5.28 -4.19
C ASN A 102 4.58 3.93 -4.56
N ILE A 103 5.69 3.54 -3.93
CA ILE A 103 6.25 2.19 -4.11
C ILE A 103 5.23 1.15 -3.66
N ALA A 104 4.65 1.29 -2.46
CA ALA A 104 3.67 0.33 -1.95
C ALA A 104 2.45 0.18 -2.86
N ASP A 105 1.89 1.29 -3.34
CA ASP A 105 0.79 1.30 -4.29
C ASP A 105 1.21 0.68 -5.64
N ASN A 106 2.43 0.93 -6.10
CA ASN A 106 2.95 0.35 -7.34
C ASN A 106 3.13 -1.17 -7.25
N LEU A 107 3.73 -1.67 -6.17
CA LEU A 107 3.89 -3.11 -5.93
C LEU A 107 2.54 -3.83 -5.94
N LYS A 108 1.53 -3.21 -5.34
CA LYS A 108 0.18 -3.77 -5.24
C LYS A 108 -0.60 -3.67 -6.56
N GLU A 109 -0.62 -2.50 -7.17
CA GLU A 109 -1.50 -2.21 -8.30
C GLU A 109 -0.87 -2.57 -9.66
N CYS A 110 0.43 -2.36 -9.82
CA CYS A 110 1.15 -2.62 -11.09
C CYS A 110 1.75 -4.02 -11.12
N LEU A 111 2.50 -4.42 -10.08
CA LEU A 111 3.14 -5.75 -10.02
C LEU A 111 2.24 -6.85 -9.46
N LYS A 112 1.01 -6.51 -9.01
CA LYS A 112 0.02 -7.45 -8.43
C LYS A 112 0.57 -8.27 -7.25
N LEU A 113 1.53 -7.71 -6.52
CA LEU A 113 2.13 -8.37 -5.36
C LEU A 113 1.26 -8.15 -4.12
N THR A 114 1.26 -9.15 -3.25
CA THR A 114 0.59 -9.08 -1.95
C THR A 114 1.58 -9.34 -0.83
N TRP A 115 1.40 -8.58 0.26
CA TRP A 115 2.23 -8.71 1.44
C TRP A 115 1.81 -9.95 2.23
N LYS A 116 2.69 -10.96 2.29
CA LYS A 116 2.50 -12.08 3.21
C LYS A 116 3.07 -11.70 4.56
N LYS A 117 2.24 -11.69 5.60
CA LYS A 117 2.71 -11.53 6.97
C LYS A 117 3.52 -12.77 7.36
N VAL A 118 4.74 -12.57 7.87
CA VAL A 118 5.57 -13.67 8.38
C VAL A 118 4.82 -14.39 9.49
N GLN A 119 4.58 -15.68 9.29
CA GLN A 119 3.94 -16.53 10.28
C GLN A 119 4.94 -16.84 11.38
N LYS A 120 4.53 -16.66 12.64
CA LYS A 120 5.35 -17.10 13.78
C LYS A 120 5.29 -18.62 13.83
N VAL A 121 6.39 -19.27 13.43
CA VAL A 121 6.62 -20.69 13.67
C VAL A 121 7.13 -20.88 15.10
N HIS A 122 6.77 -22.00 15.72
CA HIS A 122 7.27 -22.34 17.05
C HIS A 122 8.79 -22.58 16.95
N PRO A 123 9.62 -22.05 17.88
CA PRO A 123 11.09 -22.16 17.76
C PRO A 123 11.63 -23.59 17.67
N SER A 124 10.87 -24.56 18.18
CA SER A 124 11.23 -25.98 18.11
C SER A 124 10.79 -26.70 16.83
N GLN A 125 10.11 -26.02 15.89
CA GLN A 125 9.79 -26.60 14.58
C GLN A 125 11.06 -26.69 13.75
N SER A 126 11.51 -27.92 13.52
CA SER A 126 12.62 -28.24 12.63
C SER A 126 12.05 -28.84 11.35
N PRO A 127 12.32 -28.26 10.16
CA PRO A 127 11.90 -28.82 8.89
C PRO A 127 12.43 -30.24 8.68
N VAL A 128 13.66 -30.50 9.15
CA VAL A 128 14.31 -31.80 9.07
C VAL A 128 13.56 -32.84 9.89
N LYS A 129 13.29 -32.55 11.18
CA LYS A 129 12.53 -33.47 12.04
C LYS A 129 11.09 -33.68 11.55
N TRP A 130 10.50 -32.65 10.94
CA TRP A 130 9.18 -32.77 10.36
C TRP A 130 9.19 -33.67 9.13
N ALA A 131 10.19 -33.54 8.25
CA ALA A 131 10.38 -34.44 7.12
C ALA A 131 10.61 -35.89 7.57
N GLU A 132 11.51 -36.12 8.53
CA GLU A 132 11.76 -37.45 9.12
C GLU A 132 10.48 -38.06 9.72
N TYR A 133 9.66 -37.24 10.39
CA TYR A 133 8.38 -37.68 10.93
C TYR A 133 7.41 -38.07 9.82
N ILE A 134 7.27 -37.24 8.78
CA ILE A 134 6.39 -37.54 7.63
C ILE A 134 6.84 -38.82 6.93
N ASP A 135 8.13 -39.00 6.68
CA ASP A 135 8.68 -40.22 6.10
C ASP A 135 8.39 -41.45 6.97
N ALA A 136 8.46 -41.31 8.29
CA ALA A 136 8.16 -42.40 9.22
C ALA A 136 6.67 -42.80 9.27
N ILE A 137 5.75 -41.90 8.88
CA ILE A 137 4.31 -42.14 8.93
C ILE A 137 3.66 -42.28 7.54
N VAL A 138 4.40 -42.07 6.44
CA VAL A 138 3.85 -42.02 5.08
C VAL A 138 3.16 -43.31 4.66
N ASP A 139 3.66 -44.46 5.16
CA ASP A 139 3.13 -45.79 4.86
C ASP A 139 2.07 -46.26 5.86
N LEU A 140 1.78 -45.47 6.91
CA LEU A 140 0.78 -45.82 7.91
C LEU A 140 -0.62 -45.49 7.40
N GLN A 141 -1.56 -46.43 7.56
CA GLN A 141 -2.96 -46.14 7.25
C GLN A 141 -3.56 -45.22 8.32
N PRO A 142 -4.45 -44.28 7.96
CA PRO A 142 -5.04 -43.33 8.91
C PRO A 142 -5.72 -43.99 10.12
N GLU A 143 -6.27 -45.19 9.96
CA GLU A 143 -6.92 -45.97 11.01
C GLU A 143 -5.95 -46.43 12.10
N MET A 144 -4.65 -46.43 11.81
CA MET A 144 -3.59 -46.79 12.75
C MET A 144 -3.04 -45.58 13.54
N LEU A 145 -3.44 -44.35 13.18
CA LEU A 145 -2.98 -43.13 13.83
C LEU A 145 -3.90 -42.78 15.02
N VAL A 146 -3.43 -43.07 16.23
CA VAL A 146 -4.11 -42.67 17.47
C VAL A 146 -3.43 -41.44 18.06
N PHE A 147 -4.14 -40.31 18.07
CA PHE A 147 -3.66 -39.07 18.67
C PHE A 147 -4.00 -39.01 20.16
N ALA A 148 -3.05 -39.39 21.02
CA ALA A 148 -3.16 -39.20 22.45
C ALA A 148 -2.89 -37.71 22.77
N GLY A 149 -3.94 -36.93 22.96
CA GLY A 149 -3.95 -35.47 23.06
C GLY A 149 -3.32 -34.86 24.32
N GLU A 150 -2.21 -35.39 24.82
CA GLU A 150 -1.52 -34.87 26.01
C GLU A 150 -0.01 -34.87 25.76
N SER A 151 0.48 -33.95 24.91
CA SER A 151 1.91 -33.67 24.68
C SER A 151 2.80 -34.87 24.30
N PHE A 152 3.21 -34.92 23.04
CA PHE A 152 4.12 -35.94 22.51
C PHE A 152 5.48 -35.94 23.23
N ARG A 153 5.77 -37.00 24.01
CA ARG A 153 7.14 -37.45 24.32
C ARG A 153 7.31 -38.85 23.76
N LEU A 154 8.18 -39.02 22.78
CA LEU A 154 8.60 -40.33 22.31
C LEU A 154 9.57 -40.92 23.35
N VAL A 155 9.13 -41.95 24.06
CA VAL A 155 10.05 -42.88 24.71
C VAL A 155 10.48 -43.85 23.62
N SER A 156 11.73 -43.73 23.14
CA SER A 156 12.27 -44.77 22.26
C SER A 156 12.60 -45.99 23.10
N GLU A 157 11.84 -47.08 22.93
CA GLU A 157 12.32 -48.40 23.32
C GLU A 157 13.49 -48.78 22.41
N ARG A 158 14.69 -48.58 22.93
CA ARG A 158 15.89 -49.31 22.52
C ARG A 158 16.59 -49.82 23.76
N LEU A 159 16.08 -50.93 24.28
CA LEU A 159 16.86 -51.87 25.09
C LEU A 159 16.83 -53.22 24.38
N MET A 160 17.68 -53.35 23.38
CA MET A 160 18.34 -54.63 23.07
C MET A 160 19.83 -54.39 23.28
N HIS A 161 20.28 -54.70 24.50
CA HIS A 161 21.49 -55.44 24.88
C HIS A 161 21.80 -55.22 26.36
#